data_AF-A0A5D4SFB7-F1
#
_entry.id   AF-A0A5D4SFB7-F1
#
_cell.length_a   1.000
_cell.length_b   1.000
_cell.length_c   1.000
_cell.angle_alpha   90.00
_cell.angle_beta   90.00
_cell.angle_gamma   90.00
#
_symmetry.space_group_name_H-M   'P 1'
#
loop_
_entity.id
_entity.type
_entity.pdbx_description
1 polymer ?
#
loop_
_entity_poly.entity_id
_entity_poly.type
_entity_poly.pdbx_seq_one_letter_code
_entity_poly.pdbx_strand_id
1 'polypeptide(L)'
;MAGNEDLGENHFNIDIRPLKNKIEFRNKGGQKIYRLQNGEEAIYIVDRNHTLLVFEKDHWQYMLGVSKRIADRVPPEMKCWFRLLTQLF
;
A
#
# COMPACT_ATOMS: atom_id res chain seq x y z
N MET A 1 6.64 -22.94 29.61
CA MET A 1 7.63 -22.93 28.51
C MET A 1 7.26 -21.77 27.61
N ALA A 2 8.20 -20.85 27.41
CA ALA A 2 7.98 -19.53 26.82
C ALA A 2 7.42 -19.60 25.40
N GLY A 3 6.44 -18.75 25.11
CA GLY A 3 5.94 -18.53 23.76
C GLY A 3 7.05 -17.97 22.88
N ASN A 4 7.18 -18.51 21.68
CA ASN A 4 7.98 -17.92 20.62
C ASN A 4 7.22 -16.69 20.11
N GLU A 5 7.24 -15.62 20.91
CA GLU A 5 6.75 -14.30 20.53
C GLU A 5 7.83 -13.62 19.71
N ASP A 6 8.17 -14.21 18.56
CA ASP A 6 8.87 -13.48 17.53
C ASP A 6 7.84 -12.52 16.92
N LEU A 7 7.61 -11.41 17.63
CA LEU A 7 6.82 -10.26 17.20
C LEU A 7 7.58 -9.57 16.07
N GLY A 8 7.81 -10.29 14.97
CA GLY A 8 8.29 -9.72 13.73
C GLY A 8 7.29 -8.64 13.35
N GLU A 9 7.65 -7.37 13.55
CA GLU A 9 6.82 -6.23 13.21
C GLU A 9 6.38 -6.41 11.76
N ASN A 10 5.11 -6.73 11.52
CA ASN A 10 4.66 -7.00 10.15
C ASN A 10 4.63 -5.66 9.41
N HIS A 11 5.63 -5.44 8.57
CA HIS A 11 5.90 -4.14 8.00
C HIS A 11 5.13 -3.86 6.70
N PHE A 12 4.44 -4.87 6.19
CA PHE A 12 3.56 -4.80 5.04
C PHE A 12 2.14 -5.12 5.50
N ASN A 13 1.17 -4.37 4.97
CA ASN A 13 -0.24 -4.61 5.20
C ASN A 13 -0.95 -4.70 3.86
N ILE A 14 -1.78 -5.72 3.67
CA ILE A 14 -2.64 -5.89 2.51
C ILE A 14 -4.07 -6.00 3.03
N ASP A 15 -4.89 -5.01 2.72
CA ASP A 15 -6.32 -5.02 3.03
C ASP A 15 -7.09 -5.03 1.70
N ILE A 16 -8.00 -5.99 1.57
CA ILE A 16 -8.81 -6.20 0.38
C ILE A 16 -10.26 -6.24 0.84
N ARG A 17 -11.09 -5.37 0.27
CA ARG A 17 -12.50 -5.31 0.64
C ARG A 17 -13.41 -5.04 -0.55
N PRO A 18 -14.66 -5.51 -0.51
CA PRO A 18 -15.59 -5.24 -1.61
C PRO A 18 -15.92 -3.75 -1.66
N LEU A 19 -16.19 -3.21 -2.85
CA LEU A 19 -16.49 -1.77 -3.03
C LEU A 19 -17.67 -1.27 -2.20
N LYS A 20 -18.64 -2.14 -1.88
CA LYS A 20 -19.76 -1.80 -0.98
C LYS A 20 -19.31 -1.35 0.42
N ASN A 21 -18.11 -1.76 0.83
CA ASN A 21 -17.48 -1.42 2.10
C ASN A 21 -16.19 -0.60 1.91
N LYS A 22 -16.05 0.10 0.77
CA LYS A 22 -14.83 0.85 0.46
C LYS A 22 -14.55 1.94 1.48
N ILE A 23 -13.27 2.23 1.69
CA ILE A 23 -12.84 3.43 2.42
C ILE A 23 -12.60 4.55 1.42
N GLU A 24 -13.26 5.68 1.67
CA GLU A 24 -13.04 6.90 0.90
C GLU A 24 -11.91 7.74 1.50
N PHE A 25 -10.88 8.01 0.70
CA PHE A 25 -9.78 8.89 1.07
C PHE A 25 -10.08 10.31 0.58
N ARG A 26 -10.70 11.12 1.45
CA ARG A 26 -10.99 12.53 1.16
C ARG A 26 -9.72 13.36 1.27
N ASN A 27 -9.07 13.58 0.12
CA ASN A 27 -8.00 14.55 -0.19
C ASN A 27 -7.27 15.12 1.04
N LYS A 28 -6.59 14.24 1.79
CA LYS A 28 -5.75 14.65 2.91
C LYS A 28 -4.40 15.10 2.35
N GLY A 29 -3.80 16.13 2.95
CA GLY A 29 -2.45 16.57 2.56
C GLY A 29 -1.47 15.38 2.54
N GLY A 30 -0.73 15.22 1.45
CA GLY A 30 0.16 14.05 1.23
C GLY A 30 -0.42 12.96 0.31
N GLN A 31 -1.62 13.16 -0.24
CA GLN A 31 -2.22 12.31 -1.26
C GLN A 31 -1.75 12.70 -2.67
N LYS A 32 -1.38 11.70 -3.48
CA LYS A 32 -1.08 11.83 -4.91
C LYS A 32 -1.94 10.83 -5.68
N ILE A 33 -2.48 11.26 -6.81
CA ILE A 33 -3.24 10.38 -7.70
C ILE A 33 -2.32 9.99 -8.85
N TYR A 34 -2.26 8.69 -9.12
CA TYR A 34 -1.53 8.09 -10.22
C TYR A 34 -2.51 7.37 -11.13
N ARG A 35 -2.23 7.38 -12.42
CA ARG A 35 -2.97 6.59 -13.40
C ARG A 35 -2.16 5.34 -13.72
N LEU A 36 -2.75 4.18 -13.45
CA LEU A 36 -2.20 2.86 -13.70
C LEU A 36 -2.18 2.56 -15.20
N GLN A 37 -1.45 1.51 -15.60
CA GLN A 37 -1.30 1.18 -17.02
C GLN A 37 -2.61 0.76 -17.67
N ASN A 38 -3.47 0.08 -16.92
CA ASN A 38 -4.83 -0.25 -17.33
C ASN A 38 -5.78 0.96 -17.41
N GLY A 39 -5.33 2.17 -17.07
CA GLY A 39 -6.12 3.40 -17.10
C GLY A 39 -6.91 3.67 -15.81
N GLU A 40 -6.90 2.76 -14.84
CA GLU A 40 -7.50 2.96 -13.52
C GLU A 40 -6.69 3.96 -12.69
N GLU A 41 -7.34 4.57 -11.71
CA GLU A 41 -6.69 5.50 -10.79
C GLU A 41 -6.24 4.77 -9.52
N ALA A 42 -5.01 5.07 -9.11
CA ALA A 42 -4.47 4.68 -7.82
C ALA A 42 -4.18 5.92 -6.98
N ILE A 43 -4.50 5.83 -5.71
CA ILE A 43 -4.25 6.85 -4.71
C ILE A 43 -3.02 6.42 -3.90
N TYR A 44 -1.98 7.24 -3.93
CA TYR A 44 -0.80 7.08 -3.10
C TYR A 44 -0.83 8.07 -1.95
N ILE A 45 -0.74 7.59 -0.72
CA ILE A 45 -0.85 8.39 0.49
C ILE A 45 0.41 8.18 1.31
N VAL A 46 1.10 9.29 1.62
CA VAL A 46 2.23 9.29 2.53
C VAL A 46 1.78 9.86 3.86
N ASP A 47 1.55 8.98 4.84
CA ASP A 47 1.28 9.36 6.23
C ASP A 47 2.59 9.38 7.04
N ARG A 48 2.55 9.85 8.30
CA ARG A 48 3.72 9.93 9.19
C ARG A 48 4.37 8.58 9.44
N ASN A 49 3.58 7.51 9.54
CA ASN A 49 4.06 6.18 9.90
C ASN A 49 3.99 5.17 8.76
N HIS A 50 3.14 5.40 7.76
CA HIS A 50 2.87 4.45 6.69
C HIS A 50 2.80 5.13 5.34
N THR A 51 3.18 4.39 4.31
CA THR A 51 2.89 4.69 2.92
C THR A 51 1.80 3.73 2.45
N LEU A 52 0.76 4.25 1.81
CA LEU A 52 -0.38 3.46 1.33
C LEU A 52 -0.54 3.67 -0.18
N LEU A 53 -0.77 2.58 -0.90
CA LEU A 53 -1.24 2.58 -2.29
C LEU A 53 -2.63 1.96 -2.30
N VAL A 54 -3.60 2.70 -2.83
CA VAL A 54 -5.01 2.30 -2.87
C VAL A 54 -5.47 2.30 -4.31
N PHE A 55 -6.08 1.22 -4.77
CA PHE A 55 -6.68 1.16 -6.11
C PHE A 55 -7.90 0.27 -6.09
N GLU A 56 -8.76 0.43 -7.10
CA GLU A 56 -10.00 -0.32 -7.23
C GLU A 56 -9.92 -1.16 -8.50
N LYS A 57 -10.25 -2.45 -8.41
CA LYS A 57 -10.26 -3.38 -9.55
C LYS A 57 -11.29 -4.48 -9.33
N ASP A 58 -12.04 -4.83 -10.38
CA ASP A 58 -12.99 -5.96 -10.41
C ASP A 58 -13.96 -6.00 -9.20
N HIS A 59 -14.49 -4.83 -8.80
CA HIS A 59 -15.38 -4.64 -7.63
C HIS A 59 -14.74 -4.79 -6.24
N TRP A 60 -13.41 -4.77 -6.16
CA TRP A 60 -12.64 -4.76 -4.92
C TRP A 60 -11.83 -3.48 -4.79
N GLN A 61 -11.69 -3.01 -3.55
CA GLN A 61 -10.71 -2.01 -3.17
C GLN A 61 -9.51 -2.73 -2.55
N TYR A 62 -8.33 -2.45 -3.10
CA TYR A 62 -7.05 -2.93 -2.62
C TYR A 62 -6.32 -1.81 -1.91
N MET A 63 -5.75 -2.11 -0.75
CA MET A 63 -4.90 -1.21 0.01
C MET A 63 -3.61 -1.92 0.37
N LEU A 64 -2.52 -1.40 -0.17
CA LEU A 64 -1.16 -1.89 0.07
C LEU A 64 -0.45 -0.87 0.95
N GLY A 65 -0.17 -1.25 2.20
CA GLY A 65 0.51 -0.43 3.19
C GLY A 65 1.93 -0.91 3.45
N VAL A 66 2.86 0.03 3.62
CA VAL A 66 4.22 -0.24 4.05
C VAL A 66 4.55 0.69 5.22
N SER A 67 5.05 0.12 6.31
CA SER A 67 5.54 0.88 7.45
C SER A 67 6.82 1.64 7.07
N LYS A 68 6.88 2.93 7.37
CA LYS A 68 8.09 3.75 7.10
C LYS A 68 9.32 3.26 7.84
N ARG A 69 9.16 2.51 8.94
CA ARG A 69 10.28 1.92 9.70
C ARG A 69 11.16 0.99 8.87
N ILE A 70 10.63 0.41 7.78
CA ILE A 70 11.41 -0.37 6.81
C ILE A 70 11.66 0.35 5.50
N ALA A 71 11.00 1.46 5.17
CA ALA A 71 11.25 2.16 3.91
C ALA A 71 12.73 2.55 3.73
N ASP A 72 13.42 2.82 4.85
CA ASP A 72 14.86 3.08 4.90
C ASP A 72 15.73 1.81 4.94
N ARG A 73 15.17 0.66 5.33
CA ARG A 73 15.84 -0.66 5.39
C ARG A 73 15.58 -1.56 4.18
N VAL A 74 14.60 -1.22 3.36
CA VAL A 74 14.26 -1.91 2.11
C VAL A 74 15.41 -1.66 1.13
N PRO A 75 16.12 -2.72 0.68
CA PRO A 75 17.21 -2.59 -0.29
C PRO A 75 16.76 -1.80 -1.52
N PRO A 76 17.63 -1.01 -2.16
CA PRO A 76 17.31 -0.24 -3.37
C PRO A 76 16.66 -1.09 -4.46
N GLU A 77 17.07 -2.35 -4.56
CA GLU A 77 16.51 -3.37 -5.44
C GLU A 77 15.02 -3.58 -5.18
N MET A 78 14.62 -3.64 -3.92
CA MET A 78 13.23 -3.81 -3.47
C MET A 78 12.41 -2.50 -3.61
N LYS A 79 13.05 -1.31 -3.61
CA LYS A 79 12.42 -0.05 -4.06
C LYS A 79 12.07 -0.06 -5.55
N CYS A 80 12.81 -0.80 -6.37
CA CYS A 80 12.53 -1.00 -7.78
C CYS A 80 11.28 -1.88 -8.03
N TRP A 81 10.92 -2.78 -7.11
CA TRP A 81 9.70 -3.60 -7.24
C TRP A 81 8.42 -2.76 -7.15
N PHE A 82 8.43 -1.62 -6.45
CA PHE A 82 7.30 -0.69 -6.50
C PHE A 82 7.06 -0.14 -7.91
N ARG A 83 8.11 0.01 -8.72
CA ARG A 83 8.00 0.39 -10.15
C ARG A 83 7.46 -0.74 -11.01
N LEU A 84 7.77 -2.00 -10.69
CA LEU A 84 7.28 -3.19 -11.40
C LEU A 84 5.84 -3.54 -11.01
N LEU A 85 5.46 -3.35 -9.75
CA LEU A 85 4.09 -3.56 -9.29
C LEU A 85 3.12 -2.56 -9.93
N THR A 86 3.54 -1.31 -10.16
CA THR A 86 2.76 -0.35 -10.96
C THR A 86 2.71 -0.66 -12.46
N GLN A 87 3.45 -1.66 -12.95
CA GLN A 87 3.39 -2.14 -14.34
C GLN A 87 2.57 -3.43 -14.48
N LEU A 88 2.21 -4.08 -13.36
CA LEU A 88 1.40 -5.29 -13.34
C LEU A 88 -0.09 -4.99 -13.10
N PHE A 89 -0.44 -3.71 -12.92
CA PHE A 89 -1.80 -3.19 -12.86
C PHE A 89 -1.89 -1.93 -13.73
#